data_AF-A0A3S9MZU2-F1
#
_entry.id   AF-A0A3S9MZU2-F1
#
_cell.length_a   1.000
_cell.length_b   1.000
_cell.length_c   1.000
_cell.angle_alpha   90.00
_cell.angle_beta   90.00
_cell.angle_gamma   90.00
#
_symmetry.space_group_name_H-M   'P 1'
#
loop_
_entity.id
_entity.type
_entity.pdbx_description
1 polymer ?
#
loop_
_entity_poly.entity_id
_entity_poly.type
_entity_poly.pdbx_seq_one_letter_code
_entity_poly.pdbx_strand_id
1 'polypeptide(L)'
;MFNKALLVVDFVKNMGWRYVFFRLWHLFQVKSGLFQKKFPAHPEFRKFVTLEQWRSANIPFLISSREELDLPKQLNDDLELRFRESVKNNITFFNSQKFQLDKETQWKVNPSNDYLYDSKQHWSKIADLSAEAGDIKFVWEKARFSYLYDIIRYDYHSDTDQAEFVFKEIEDFIDKNPINLGPQYKCSQEISLRVLNWTYALFYYKNSKALTEDRFLKLMNSIYWQLHHVRKNINFSRIAVRNNHAITETLMLYLSGLLFPFIPETKQWSKSGKKWFEQEIEYQIYEDGTFLQYSMNYHRVVVQLLTWAIRLANLNQERFKDVVYQRASRSLAFLDACIDHKSGKLPNYGSNDGALFFKFTDDDYRVYTSQLNDLRVVLTGKATAVSESYAWYGINDYELIEADNSGTFSFKDGGYYICNENNELKTFLRCGSYKDRPAQADNLHLDIWVDGINYLWDNGSYKYNTSQQMLQHFMGSAGHNTLTINRQNHMLKGGRFIWYYWVKKASAIIEENKNKLGIVASMMGYRQLSGIKMTRTVKKKKLATQWSIQDFIENTQGRTVRQHWHINPKVSNRVTITSRDENGIELKPEYSNSWHSSYYGVKEPATQIIFSHTGRAFDTTININHS
;
A
#
# COMPACT_ATOMS: atom_id res chain seq x y z
N MET A 1 15.84 17.79 -29.34
CA MET A 1 14.47 18.33 -29.11
C MET A 1 13.36 17.36 -29.50
N PHE A 2 13.45 16.67 -30.65
CA PHE A 2 12.43 15.73 -31.15
C PHE A 2 12.03 14.62 -30.14
N ASN A 3 13.02 14.02 -29.45
CA ASN A 3 12.75 12.96 -28.48
C ASN A 3 11.94 13.46 -27.25
N LYS A 4 12.14 14.71 -26.80
CA LYS A 4 11.37 15.29 -25.68
C LYS A 4 9.90 15.52 -26.06
N ALA A 5 9.62 15.95 -27.29
CA ALA A 5 8.25 16.14 -27.76
C ALA A 5 7.45 14.83 -27.77
N LEU A 6 8.07 13.73 -28.23
CA LEU A 6 7.46 12.40 -28.21
C LEU A 6 7.13 11.92 -26.79
N LEU A 7 7.99 12.22 -25.81
CA LEU A 7 7.74 11.89 -24.40
C LEU A 7 6.60 12.71 -23.80
N VAL A 8 6.47 13.98 -24.18
CA VAL A 8 5.32 14.82 -23.77
C VAL A 8 4.03 14.26 -24.36
N VAL A 9 4.00 13.93 -25.65
CA VAL A 9 2.83 13.31 -26.29
C VAL A 9 2.46 11.99 -25.62
N ASP A 10 3.44 11.13 -25.33
CA ASP A 10 3.21 9.86 -24.60
C ASP A 10 2.64 10.11 -23.20
N PHE A 11 3.20 11.07 -22.46
CA PHE A 11 2.73 11.43 -21.14
C PHE A 11 1.28 11.93 -21.15
N VAL A 12 0.95 12.84 -22.08
CA VAL A 12 -0.41 13.38 -22.23
C VAL A 12 -1.38 12.28 -22.65
N LYS A 13 -0.96 11.38 -23.56
CA LYS A 13 -1.78 10.23 -23.97
C LYS A 13 -2.08 9.28 -22.80
N ASN A 14 -1.11 9.04 -21.93
CA ASN A 14 -1.27 8.14 -20.78
C ASN A 14 -2.03 8.79 -19.61
N MET A 15 -1.77 10.07 -19.31
CA MET A 15 -2.36 10.76 -18.15
C MET A 15 -3.68 11.49 -18.47
N GLY A 16 -3.91 11.83 -19.74
CA GLY A 16 -5.07 12.58 -20.22
C GLY A 16 -5.01 14.10 -20.00
N TRP A 17 -5.75 14.85 -20.82
CA TRP A 17 -5.80 16.32 -20.75
C TRP A 17 -6.38 16.86 -19.44
N ARG A 18 -7.35 16.15 -18.85
CA ARG A 18 -7.93 16.52 -17.54
C ARG A 18 -6.84 16.63 -16.46
N TYR A 19 -5.91 15.68 -16.43
CA TYR A 19 -4.77 15.72 -15.52
C TYR A 19 -3.87 16.92 -15.80
N VAL A 20 -3.51 17.14 -17.07
CA VAL A 20 -2.58 18.20 -17.48
C VAL A 20 -3.12 19.59 -17.11
N PHE A 21 -4.35 19.90 -17.52
CA PHE A 21 -4.96 21.19 -17.21
C PHE A 21 -5.11 21.41 -15.71
N PHE A 22 -5.51 20.37 -14.96
CA PHE A 22 -5.58 20.46 -13.51
C PHE A 22 -4.22 20.76 -12.88
N ARG A 23 -3.14 20.10 -13.32
CA ARG A 23 -1.78 20.34 -12.80
C ARG A 23 -1.27 21.74 -13.11
N LEU A 24 -1.56 22.27 -14.31
CA LEU A 24 -1.21 23.64 -14.69
C LEU A 24 -1.97 24.66 -13.83
N TRP A 25 -3.28 24.48 -13.68
CA TRP A 25 -4.10 25.33 -12.83
C TRP A 25 -3.67 25.27 -11.36
N HIS A 26 -3.42 24.07 -10.83
CA HIS A 26 -2.92 23.88 -9.48
C HIS A 26 -1.60 24.62 -9.26
N LEU A 27 -0.65 24.52 -10.20
CA LEU A 27 0.62 25.25 -10.13
C LEU A 27 0.40 26.77 -10.13
N PHE A 28 -0.52 27.27 -10.95
CA PHE A 28 -0.90 28.68 -10.96
C PHE A 28 -1.49 29.12 -9.61
N GLN A 29 -2.40 28.33 -9.02
CA GLN A 29 -3.00 28.65 -7.71
C GLN A 29 -1.97 28.71 -6.58
N VAL A 30 -0.96 27.83 -6.61
CA VAL A 30 0.15 27.84 -5.65
C VAL A 30 0.99 29.11 -5.81
N LYS A 31 1.34 29.47 -7.06
CA LYS A 31 2.20 30.63 -7.33
C LYS A 31 1.51 31.99 -7.14
N SER A 32 0.20 32.06 -7.38
CA SER A 32 -0.58 33.31 -7.30
C SER A 32 -1.05 33.67 -5.88
N GLY A 33 -0.84 32.79 -4.88
CA GLY A 33 -1.30 33.01 -3.52
C GLY A 33 -2.77 32.64 -3.27
N LEU A 34 -3.47 32.09 -4.27
CA LEU A 34 -4.89 31.70 -4.15
C LEU A 34 -5.11 30.59 -3.12
N PHE A 35 -4.11 29.72 -2.90
CA PHE A 35 -4.19 28.67 -1.89
C PHE A 35 -4.27 29.22 -0.46
N GLN A 36 -3.53 30.26 -0.13
CA GLN A 36 -3.56 30.87 1.20
C GLN A 36 -4.93 31.45 1.53
N LYS A 37 -5.65 31.98 0.51
CA LYS A 37 -7.04 32.43 0.68
C LYS A 37 -8.01 31.26 0.86
N LYS A 38 -7.79 30.16 0.13
CA LYS A 38 -8.64 28.96 0.18
C LYS A 38 -8.43 28.13 1.46
N PHE A 39 -7.23 28.20 2.03
CA PHE A 39 -6.77 27.47 3.20
C PHE A 39 -6.18 28.47 4.20
N PRO A 40 -7.04 29.26 4.89
CA PRO A 40 -6.56 30.30 5.80
C PRO A 40 -5.74 29.70 6.94
N ALA A 41 -4.63 30.37 7.28
CA ALA A 41 -3.90 30.12 8.50
C ALA A 41 -4.67 30.70 9.69
N HIS A 42 -4.62 30.02 10.84
CA HIS A 42 -5.31 30.45 12.08
C HIS A 42 -6.80 30.78 11.87
N PRO A 43 -7.59 29.84 11.33
CA PRO A 43 -8.99 30.11 11.13
C PRO A 43 -9.75 30.17 12.46
N GLU A 44 -10.94 30.79 12.43
CA GLU A 44 -11.77 31.00 13.63
C GLU A 44 -12.08 29.70 14.37
N PHE A 45 -12.14 29.79 15.71
CA PHE A 45 -12.57 28.69 16.55
C PHE A 45 -14.05 28.35 16.30
N ARG A 46 -14.36 27.07 16.16
CA ARG A 46 -15.73 26.57 15.94
C ARG A 46 -16.16 25.65 17.06
N LYS A 47 -17.36 25.90 17.60
CA LYS A 47 -18.05 25.04 18.58
C LYS A 47 -19.36 24.55 17.95
N PHE A 48 -19.59 23.25 18.00
CA PHE A 48 -20.77 22.61 17.37
C PHE A 48 -21.62 21.80 18.36
N VAL A 49 -20.97 21.16 19.33
CA VAL A 49 -21.60 20.28 20.33
C VAL A 49 -20.78 20.33 21.62
N THR A 50 -21.42 20.13 22.78
CA THR A 50 -20.72 19.94 24.06
C THR A 50 -20.31 18.47 24.22
N LEU A 51 -19.38 18.18 25.14
CA LEU A 51 -18.96 16.80 25.43
C LEU A 51 -20.12 15.95 25.94
N GLU A 52 -20.96 16.51 26.81
CA GLU A 52 -22.15 15.82 27.34
C GLU A 52 -23.15 15.47 26.24
N GLN A 53 -23.45 16.42 25.34
CA GLN A 53 -24.31 16.18 24.19
C GLN A 53 -23.72 15.12 23.25
N TRP A 54 -22.41 15.16 22.98
CA TRP A 54 -21.76 14.15 22.15
C TRP A 54 -21.81 12.76 22.78
N ARG A 55 -21.54 12.63 24.09
CA ARG A 55 -21.65 11.36 24.82
C ARG A 55 -23.06 10.78 24.72
N SER A 56 -24.07 11.65 24.82
CA SER A 56 -25.49 11.30 24.79
C SER A 56 -26.04 11.05 23.39
N ALA A 57 -25.32 11.46 22.34
CA ALA A 57 -25.76 11.33 20.95
C ALA A 57 -25.74 9.89 20.41
N ASN A 58 -25.12 8.95 21.14
CA ASN A 58 -25.04 7.52 20.80
C ASN A 58 -24.67 7.25 19.33
N ILE A 59 -23.69 8.00 18.82
CA ILE A 59 -23.22 7.90 17.43
C ILE A 59 -22.66 6.48 17.21
N PRO A 60 -23.21 5.68 16.27
CA PRO A 60 -22.71 4.35 16.00
C PRO A 60 -21.28 4.38 15.43
N PHE A 61 -20.37 3.66 16.10
CA PHE A 61 -18.98 3.51 15.70
C PHE A 61 -18.54 2.04 15.85
N LEU A 62 -17.32 1.71 15.41
CA LEU A 62 -16.76 0.36 15.46
C LEU A 62 -16.83 -0.24 16.87
N ILE A 63 -16.52 0.58 17.87
CA ILE A 63 -16.74 0.31 19.29
C ILE A 63 -17.39 1.55 19.91
N SER A 64 -18.26 1.35 20.89
CA SER A 64 -19.00 2.41 21.59
C SER A 64 -18.18 3.05 22.72
N SER A 65 -17.43 2.23 23.45
CA SER A 65 -16.48 2.62 24.49
C SER A 65 -15.55 1.45 24.81
N ARG A 66 -14.44 1.68 25.53
CA ARG A 66 -13.57 0.58 25.98
C ARG A 66 -14.27 -0.41 26.92
N GLU A 67 -15.26 0.06 27.67
CA GLU A 67 -16.00 -0.76 28.64
C GLU A 67 -16.96 -1.76 27.98
N GLU A 68 -17.32 -1.54 26.71
CA GLU A 68 -18.22 -2.40 25.94
C GLU A 68 -17.50 -3.42 25.05
N LEU A 69 -16.16 -3.44 25.09
CA LEU A 69 -15.35 -4.45 24.39
C LEU A 69 -15.46 -5.80 25.11
N ASP A 70 -15.91 -6.81 24.37
CA ASP A 70 -16.02 -8.19 24.81
C ASP A 70 -14.90 -9.03 24.17
N LEU A 71 -13.71 -8.94 24.76
CA LEU A 71 -12.51 -9.63 24.30
C LEU A 71 -11.73 -10.15 25.53
N PRO A 72 -11.25 -11.41 25.52
CA PRO A 72 -10.38 -11.89 26.59
C PRO A 72 -9.13 -11.00 26.75
N LYS A 73 -8.88 -10.53 27.97
CA LYS A 73 -7.68 -9.74 28.27
C LYS A 73 -6.45 -10.66 28.25
N GLN A 74 -5.55 -10.42 27.29
CA GLN A 74 -4.29 -11.14 27.17
C GLN A 74 -3.16 -10.15 26.85
N LEU A 75 -2.51 -9.65 27.89
CA LEU A 75 -1.31 -8.85 27.72
C LEU A 75 -0.14 -9.77 27.32
N ASN A 76 0.64 -9.36 26.32
CA ASN A 76 1.88 -10.02 25.94
C ASN A 76 3.07 -9.04 26.02
N ASP A 77 4.27 -9.60 26.20
CA ASP A 77 5.51 -8.85 26.40
C ASP A 77 5.84 -7.92 25.22
N ASP A 78 5.53 -8.34 23.99
CA ASP A 78 5.81 -7.55 22.78
C ASP A 78 4.93 -6.29 22.72
N LEU A 79 3.64 -6.41 23.05
CA LEU A 79 2.71 -5.30 23.13
C LEU A 79 3.11 -4.33 24.25
N GLU A 80 3.45 -4.86 25.43
CA GLU A 80 3.94 -4.05 26.54
C GLU A 80 5.23 -3.31 26.18
N LEU A 81 6.17 -3.97 25.50
CA LEU A 81 7.41 -3.35 25.03
C LEU A 81 7.13 -2.19 24.07
N ARG A 82 6.27 -2.39 23.06
CA ARG A 82 5.91 -1.33 22.10
C ARG A 82 5.18 -0.16 22.76
N PHE A 83 4.33 -0.43 23.74
CA PHE A 83 3.71 0.61 24.58
C PHE A 83 4.78 1.41 25.34
N ARG A 84 5.67 0.74 26.08
CA ARG A 84 6.74 1.38 26.87
C ARG A 84 7.67 2.21 26.00
N GLU A 85 7.98 1.76 24.79
CA GLU A 85 8.75 2.51 23.80
C GLU A 85 7.99 3.76 23.31
N SER A 86 6.71 3.61 22.99
CA SER A 86 5.87 4.72 22.53
C SER A 86 5.75 5.83 23.58
N VAL A 87 5.58 5.47 24.85
CA VAL A 87 5.54 6.43 25.98
C VAL A 87 6.89 7.17 26.14
N LYS A 88 8.00 6.51 25.81
CA LYS A 88 9.35 7.11 25.79
C LYS A 88 9.66 7.86 24.48
N ASN A 89 8.66 8.03 23.61
CA ASN A 89 8.79 8.67 22.31
C ASN A 89 9.77 7.96 21.34
N ASN A 90 9.93 6.65 21.52
CA ASN A 90 10.59 5.76 20.56
C ASN A 90 9.52 5.11 19.70
N ILE A 91 9.27 5.68 18.51
CA ILE A 91 8.10 5.34 17.69
C ILE A 91 8.51 4.43 16.53
N THR A 92 7.72 3.39 16.28
CA THR A 92 7.89 2.53 15.11
C THR A 92 7.31 3.21 13.87
N PHE A 93 8.17 3.50 12.90
CA PHE A 93 7.84 4.09 11.61
C PHE A 93 7.74 3.00 10.54
N PHE A 94 6.77 3.15 9.63
CA PHE A 94 6.55 2.25 8.50
C PHE A 94 6.38 0.79 8.95
N ASN A 95 5.83 0.60 10.15
CA ASN A 95 5.67 -0.69 10.83
C ASN A 95 6.96 -1.54 10.93
N SER A 96 8.14 -0.91 10.94
CA SER A 96 9.42 -1.65 10.94
C SER A 96 10.57 -0.95 11.67
N GLN A 97 10.81 0.34 11.43
CA GLN A 97 12.00 1.03 11.92
C GLN A 97 11.67 1.87 13.15
N LYS A 98 12.46 1.76 14.23
CA LYS A 98 12.26 2.56 15.44
C LYS A 98 13.07 3.85 15.37
N PHE A 99 12.43 4.97 15.72
CA PHE A 99 13.09 6.27 15.84
C PHE A 99 12.81 6.88 17.20
N GLN A 100 13.87 7.23 17.92
CA GLN A 100 13.78 8.06 19.11
C GLN A 100 13.56 9.51 18.68
N LEU A 101 12.46 10.10 19.15
CA LEU A 101 12.07 11.46 18.78
C LEU A 101 12.21 12.42 19.96
N ASP A 102 12.66 13.63 19.66
CA ASP A 102 12.68 14.75 20.61
C ASP A 102 11.28 15.38 20.72
N LYS A 103 10.77 15.57 21.94
CA LYS A 103 9.40 16.05 22.19
C LYS A 103 9.12 17.47 21.66
N GLU A 104 10.14 18.32 21.54
CA GLU A 104 9.98 19.68 21.03
C GLU A 104 9.93 19.74 19.50
N THR A 105 10.54 18.76 18.83
CA THR A 105 10.66 18.75 17.36
C THR A 105 9.93 17.60 16.66
N GLN A 106 9.36 16.65 17.40
CA GLN A 106 8.76 15.40 16.91
C GLN A 106 7.75 15.53 15.76
N TRP A 107 7.09 16.68 15.58
CA TRP A 107 6.11 16.91 14.51
C TRP A 107 6.68 17.54 13.24
N LYS A 108 7.93 18.01 13.28
CA LYS A 108 8.54 18.80 12.20
C LYS A 108 9.95 18.33 11.83
N VAL A 109 10.54 17.40 12.59
CA VAL A 109 11.83 16.80 12.25
C VAL A 109 11.63 15.58 11.34
N ASN A 110 12.49 15.44 10.35
CA ASN A 110 12.68 14.18 9.66
C ASN A 110 13.76 13.38 10.41
N PRO A 111 13.40 12.34 11.19
CA PRO A 111 14.37 11.61 12.01
C PRO A 111 15.36 10.74 11.22
N SER A 112 15.26 10.68 9.89
CA SER A 112 16.25 9.96 9.07
C SER A 112 17.47 10.82 8.70
N ASN A 113 17.39 12.13 8.84
CA ASN A 113 18.45 13.08 8.46
C ASN A 113 18.45 14.38 9.29
N ASP A 114 17.66 14.42 10.37
CA ASP A 114 17.49 15.55 11.29
C ASP A 114 17.00 16.87 10.67
N TYR A 115 16.49 16.84 9.44
CA TYR A 115 16.00 18.04 8.79
C TYR A 115 14.76 18.59 9.49
N LEU A 116 14.78 19.88 9.83
CA LEU A 116 13.71 20.56 10.54
C LEU A 116 12.84 21.40 9.58
N TYR A 117 11.57 21.03 9.44
CA TYR A 117 10.60 21.79 8.67
C TYR A 117 10.10 23.02 9.44
N ASP A 118 9.81 24.11 8.72
CA ASP A 118 9.17 25.30 9.28
C ASP A 118 7.67 25.06 9.48
N SER A 119 7.25 24.92 10.74
CA SER A 119 5.84 24.73 11.11
C SER A 119 4.98 25.98 10.99
N LYS A 120 5.59 27.16 10.78
CA LYS A 120 4.88 28.44 10.56
C LYS A 120 4.69 28.74 9.08
N GLN A 121 5.36 28.02 8.19
CA GLN A 121 5.21 28.18 6.76
C GLN A 121 3.87 27.63 6.29
N HIS A 122 3.13 28.37 5.45
CA HIS A 122 1.91 27.85 4.84
C HIS A 122 2.20 26.59 4.02
N TRP A 123 1.40 25.54 4.19
CA TRP A 123 1.65 24.20 3.62
C TRP A 123 1.89 24.21 2.10
N SER A 124 1.25 25.14 1.37
CA SER A 124 1.41 25.25 -0.09
C SER A 124 2.80 25.68 -0.54
N LYS A 125 3.58 26.31 0.35
CA LYS A 125 4.96 26.75 0.09
C LYS A 125 6.01 25.69 0.48
N ILE A 126 5.60 24.66 1.22
CA ILE A 126 6.48 23.54 1.55
C ILE A 126 6.77 22.78 0.27
N ALA A 127 8.06 22.56 0.02
CA ALA A 127 8.52 21.93 -1.19
C ALA A 127 8.01 20.48 -1.29
N ASP A 128 7.49 20.11 -2.45
CA ASP A 128 7.14 18.71 -2.74
C ASP A 128 8.39 17.82 -2.76
N LEU A 129 9.56 18.42 -3.04
CA LEU A 129 10.86 17.78 -3.01
C LEU A 129 11.88 18.72 -2.38
N SER A 130 12.71 18.16 -1.51
CA SER A 130 13.98 18.76 -1.14
C SER A 130 14.98 17.63 -0.93
N ALA A 131 16.14 17.71 -1.58
CA ALA A 131 17.22 16.75 -1.38
C ALA A 131 17.76 16.84 0.05
N GLU A 132 17.77 18.05 0.61
CA GLU A 132 18.14 18.33 2.00
C GLU A 132 17.09 17.78 2.97
N ALA A 133 15.80 17.98 2.68
CA ALA A 133 14.73 17.55 3.59
C ALA A 133 14.49 16.03 3.57
N GLY A 134 14.94 15.32 2.54
CA GLY A 134 14.74 13.88 2.41
C GLY A 134 13.29 13.52 2.06
N ASP A 135 12.84 12.35 2.51
CA ASP A 135 11.47 11.89 2.30
C ASP A 135 10.54 12.41 3.41
N ILE A 136 9.61 13.30 3.03
CA ILE A 136 8.66 13.93 3.95
C ILE A 136 7.75 12.91 4.66
N LYS A 137 7.62 11.67 4.16
CA LYS A 137 6.86 10.62 4.85
C LYS A 137 7.38 10.35 6.27
N PHE A 138 8.68 10.52 6.51
CA PHE A 138 9.24 10.40 7.86
C PHE A 138 8.69 11.47 8.81
N VAL A 139 8.25 12.62 8.31
CA VAL A 139 7.60 13.64 9.15
C VAL A 139 6.12 13.34 9.34
N TRP A 140 5.46 12.76 8.34
CA TRP A 140 4.03 12.42 8.39
C TRP A 140 3.75 11.17 9.22
N GLU A 141 4.69 10.24 9.34
CA GLU A 141 4.45 8.90 9.91
C GLU A 141 3.91 8.95 11.34
N LYS A 142 4.59 9.64 12.27
CA LYS A 142 4.09 9.84 13.64
C LYS A 142 2.74 10.58 13.64
N ALA A 143 2.59 11.56 12.77
CA ALA A 143 1.39 12.40 12.67
C ALA A 143 0.16 11.70 12.06
N ARG A 144 0.30 10.45 11.61
CA ARG A 144 -0.86 9.56 11.34
C ARG A 144 -1.49 9.04 12.63
N PHE A 145 -0.77 9.03 13.75
CA PHE A 145 -1.21 8.46 15.01
C PHE A 145 -1.55 6.96 14.95
N SER A 146 -0.98 6.20 14.00
CA SER A 146 -1.19 4.74 13.93
C SER A 146 -0.59 4.00 15.14
N TYR A 147 0.40 4.58 15.82
CA TYR A 147 0.96 4.02 17.05
C TYR A 147 -0.05 4.01 18.23
N LEU A 148 -1.16 4.77 18.12
CA LEU A 148 -2.22 4.73 19.14
C LEU A 148 -2.85 3.35 19.29
N TYR A 149 -2.83 2.50 18.26
CA TYR A 149 -3.41 1.16 18.36
C TYR A 149 -2.62 0.25 19.30
N ASP A 150 -1.28 0.37 19.37
CA ASP A 150 -0.49 -0.34 20.38
C ASP A 150 -0.85 0.14 21.80
N ILE A 151 -1.06 1.46 21.99
CA ILE A 151 -1.45 2.01 23.29
C ILE A 151 -2.85 1.59 23.69
N ILE A 152 -3.82 1.64 22.76
CA ILE A 152 -5.22 1.25 22.99
C ILE A 152 -5.32 -0.24 23.32
N ARG A 153 -4.62 -1.10 22.57
CA ARG A 153 -4.57 -2.54 22.87
C ARG A 153 -3.92 -2.79 24.23
N TYR A 154 -2.79 -2.13 24.50
CA TYR A 154 -2.13 -2.23 25.81
C TYR A 154 -3.06 -1.81 26.95
N ASP A 155 -3.72 -0.64 26.84
CA ASP A 155 -4.68 -0.12 27.82
C ASP A 155 -5.74 -1.17 28.17
N TYR A 156 -6.37 -1.77 27.14
CA TYR A 156 -7.39 -2.79 27.31
C TYR A 156 -6.88 -4.06 27.98
N HIS A 157 -5.79 -4.63 27.45
CA HIS A 157 -5.26 -5.92 27.93
C HIS A 157 -4.57 -5.82 29.29
N SER A 158 -4.05 -4.65 29.66
CA SER A 158 -3.42 -4.39 30.96
C SER A 158 -4.38 -3.86 32.02
N ASP A 159 -5.62 -3.54 31.65
CA ASP A 159 -6.61 -2.89 32.52
C ASP A 159 -6.12 -1.57 33.13
N THR A 160 -5.44 -0.76 32.31
CA THR A 160 -4.92 0.56 32.71
C THR A 160 -5.70 1.70 32.05
N ASP A 161 -5.38 2.96 32.38
CA ASP A 161 -5.97 4.13 31.74
C ASP A 161 -4.86 5.06 31.20
N GLN A 162 -4.70 5.04 29.88
CA GLN A 162 -3.72 5.83 29.12
C GLN A 162 -4.36 7.06 28.46
N ALA A 163 -5.62 7.39 28.79
CA ALA A 163 -6.35 8.49 28.16
C ALA A 163 -5.62 9.83 28.29
N GLU A 164 -5.04 10.12 29.47
CA GLU A 164 -4.29 11.36 29.72
C GLU A 164 -3.09 11.50 28.79
N PHE A 165 -2.32 10.42 28.60
CA PHE A 165 -1.18 10.41 27.68
C PHE A 165 -1.64 10.63 26.23
N VAL A 166 -2.67 9.90 25.80
CA VAL A 166 -3.19 9.97 24.43
C VAL A 166 -3.73 11.37 24.10
N PHE A 167 -4.56 11.94 24.97
CA PHE A 167 -5.09 13.29 24.74
C PHE A 167 -3.99 14.35 24.77
N LYS A 168 -2.99 14.22 25.64
CA LYS A 168 -1.85 15.13 25.65
C LYS A 168 -1.03 15.10 24.35
N GLU A 169 -0.79 13.93 23.76
CA GLU A 169 -0.11 13.82 22.45
C GLU A 169 -0.93 14.46 21.32
N ILE A 170 -2.26 14.30 21.35
CA ILE A 170 -3.18 14.93 20.39
C ILE A 170 -3.16 16.47 20.55
N GLU A 171 -3.22 16.97 21.78
CA GLU A 171 -3.14 18.40 22.08
C GLU A 171 -1.79 19.00 21.67
N ASP A 172 -0.68 18.32 21.98
CA ASP A 172 0.68 18.73 21.59
C ASP A 172 0.79 18.84 20.06
N PHE A 173 0.19 17.91 19.31
CA PHE A 173 0.10 18.04 17.86
C PHE A 173 -0.70 19.27 17.45
N ILE A 174 -1.88 19.51 18.02
CA ILE A 174 -2.74 20.65 17.67
C ILE A 174 -2.00 21.97 17.92
N ASP A 175 -1.32 22.09 19.05
CA ASP A 175 -0.62 23.33 19.45
C ASP A 175 0.63 23.59 18.61
N LYS A 176 1.39 22.55 18.27
CA LYS A 176 2.64 22.67 17.50
C LYS A 176 2.43 22.67 15.98
N ASN A 177 1.24 22.32 15.48
CA ASN A 177 0.91 22.28 14.05
C ASN A 177 -0.38 23.08 13.75
N PRO A 178 -0.29 24.43 13.75
CA PRO A 178 -1.44 25.27 13.48
C PRO A 178 -2.10 24.93 12.13
N ILE A 179 -3.43 25.03 12.09
CA ILE A 179 -4.22 24.70 10.90
C ILE A 179 -3.65 25.36 9.63
N ASN A 180 -3.43 24.54 8.59
CA ASN A 180 -2.89 24.93 7.28
C ASN A 180 -1.43 25.44 7.29
N LEU A 181 -0.69 25.27 8.39
CA LEU A 181 0.73 25.60 8.47
C LEU A 181 1.58 24.34 8.74
N GLY A 182 2.78 24.32 8.17
CA GLY A 182 3.72 23.23 8.36
C GLY A 182 3.45 21.99 7.49
N PRO A 183 4.35 21.00 7.57
CA PRO A 183 4.37 19.85 6.67
C PRO A 183 3.13 18.97 6.83
N GLN A 184 2.49 18.98 7.99
CA GLN A 184 1.39 18.09 8.34
C GLN A 184 0.07 18.36 7.61
N TYR A 185 -0.04 19.49 6.90
CA TYR A 185 -1.20 19.83 6.06
C TYR A 185 -0.92 19.72 4.57
N LYS A 186 0.25 19.20 4.18
CA LYS A 186 0.65 19.08 2.77
C LYS A 186 -0.10 17.97 2.03
N CYS A 187 -0.50 16.91 2.73
CA CYS A 187 -1.18 15.76 2.15
C CYS A 187 -2.50 15.47 2.86
N SER A 188 -3.60 15.47 2.10
CA SER A 188 -4.96 15.28 2.62
C SER A 188 -5.27 13.83 3.02
N GLN A 189 -4.57 12.83 2.47
CA GLN A 189 -4.62 11.46 2.98
C GLN A 189 -4.11 11.38 4.42
N GLU A 190 -2.99 12.03 4.72
CA GLU A 190 -2.39 12.02 6.07
C GLU A 190 -3.31 12.70 7.09
N ILE A 191 -3.96 13.81 6.67
CA ILE A 191 -5.02 14.45 7.45
C ILE A 191 -6.17 13.48 7.70
N SER A 192 -6.62 12.77 6.67
CA SER A 192 -7.76 11.84 6.78
C SER A 192 -7.46 10.68 7.73
N LEU A 193 -6.28 10.06 7.60
CA LEU A 193 -5.84 8.97 8.49
C LEU A 193 -5.72 9.42 9.94
N ARG A 194 -5.15 10.61 10.18
CA ARG A 194 -5.06 11.19 11.53
C ARG A 194 -6.45 11.39 12.14
N VAL A 195 -7.40 11.96 11.40
CA VAL A 195 -8.77 12.15 11.89
C VAL A 195 -9.43 10.81 12.20
N LEU A 196 -9.26 9.77 11.38
CA LEU A 196 -9.78 8.43 11.66
C LEU A 196 -9.20 7.85 12.96
N ASN A 197 -7.88 7.93 13.13
CA ASN A 197 -7.20 7.40 14.32
C ASN A 197 -7.54 8.18 15.60
N TRP A 198 -7.63 9.52 15.52
CA TRP A 198 -8.13 10.35 16.62
C TRP A 198 -9.57 10.05 16.98
N THR A 199 -10.42 9.78 15.98
CA THR A 199 -11.82 9.41 16.22
C THR A 199 -11.91 8.07 16.92
N TYR A 200 -11.10 7.09 16.53
CA TYR A 200 -11.05 5.80 17.23
C TYR A 200 -10.66 5.98 18.71
N ALA A 201 -9.61 6.76 18.98
CA ALA A 201 -9.19 7.07 20.36
C ALA A 201 -10.28 7.81 21.16
N LEU A 202 -11.01 8.74 20.53
CA LEU A 202 -12.13 9.44 21.13
C LEU A 202 -13.25 8.49 21.59
N PHE A 203 -13.65 7.54 20.74
CA PHE A 203 -14.66 6.55 21.10
C PHE A 203 -14.14 5.58 22.17
N TYR A 204 -12.91 5.08 22.05
CA TYR A 204 -12.31 4.20 23.05
C TYR A 204 -12.27 4.86 24.45
N TYR A 205 -11.78 6.10 24.55
CA TYR A 205 -11.69 6.86 25.81
C TYR A 205 -12.93 7.72 26.13
N LYS A 206 -14.09 7.44 25.50
CA LYS A 206 -15.32 8.26 25.60
C LYS A 206 -15.68 8.63 27.04
N ASN A 207 -15.54 7.67 27.96
CA ASN A 207 -15.96 7.79 29.36
C ASN A 207 -14.84 8.22 30.33
N SER A 208 -13.60 8.40 29.83
CA SER A 208 -12.48 8.78 30.69
C SER A 208 -12.64 10.21 31.25
N LYS A 209 -12.20 10.41 32.49
CA LYS A 209 -12.14 11.73 33.13
C LYS A 209 -11.11 12.65 32.46
N ALA A 210 -10.12 12.08 31.77
CA ALA A 210 -9.12 12.85 31.01
C ALA A 210 -9.70 13.54 29.77
N LEU A 211 -10.86 13.09 29.27
CA LEU A 211 -11.61 13.77 28.22
C LEU A 211 -12.47 14.87 28.86
N THR A 212 -11.89 16.06 29.00
CA THR A 212 -12.58 17.26 29.52
C THR A 212 -13.32 18.00 28.39
N GLU A 213 -14.25 18.89 28.76
CA GLU A 213 -14.96 19.75 27.78
C GLU A 213 -13.96 20.54 26.93
N ASP A 214 -12.97 21.20 27.55
CA ASP A 214 -12.00 22.02 26.81
C ASP A 214 -11.17 21.20 25.81
N ARG A 215 -10.70 20.01 26.23
CA ARG A 215 -9.99 19.07 25.35
C ARG A 215 -10.85 18.63 24.18
N PHE A 216 -12.09 18.25 24.47
CA PHE A 216 -13.05 17.83 23.47
C PHE A 216 -13.32 18.95 22.46
N LEU A 217 -13.59 20.17 22.92
CA LEU A 217 -13.86 21.33 22.05
C LEU A 217 -12.65 21.70 21.20
N LYS A 218 -11.44 21.67 21.76
CA LYS A 218 -10.18 21.90 21.03
C LYS A 218 -9.99 20.86 19.91
N LEU A 219 -10.24 19.59 20.22
CA LEU A 219 -10.14 18.49 19.27
C LEU A 219 -11.21 18.60 18.16
N MET A 220 -12.46 18.87 18.52
CA MET A 220 -13.56 19.06 17.55
C MET A 220 -13.30 20.23 16.60
N ASN A 221 -12.78 21.35 17.11
CA ASN A 221 -12.38 22.49 16.27
C ASN A 221 -11.26 22.09 15.28
N SER A 222 -10.26 21.35 15.75
CA SER A 222 -9.18 20.86 14.87
C SER A 222 -9.69 19.89 13.80
N ILE A 223 -10.53 18.92 14.18
CA ILE A 223 -11.16 17.96 13.26
C ILE A 223 -11.98 18.70 12.19
N TYR A 224 -12.80 19.69 12.57
CA TYR A 224 -13.57 20.48 11.61
C TYR A 224 -12.68 21.11 10.54
N TRP A 225 -11.61 21.79 10.94
CA TRP A 225 -10.73 22.47 9.99
C TRP A 225 -9.91 21.51 9.13
N GLN A 226 -9.57 20.34 9.68
CA GLN A 226 -8.96 19.24 8.93
C GLN A 226 -9.91 18.65 7.87
N LEU A 227 -11.17 18.39 8.21
CA LEU A 227 -12.20 17.97 7.26
C LEU A 227 -12.46 19.03 6.19
N HIS A 228 -12.52 20.30 6.59
CA HIS A 228 -12.61 21.42 5.67
C HIS A 228 -11.43 21.43 4.68
N HIS A 229 -10.20 21.24 5.16
CA HIS A 229 -9.03 21.13 4.29
C HIS A 229 -9.18 19.99 3.28
N VAL A 230 -9.48 18.77 3.73
CA VAL A 230 -9.68 17.60 2.86
C VAL A 230 -10.76 17.90 1.81
N ARG A 231 -11.90 18.46 2.23
CA ARG A 231 -13.01 18.80 1.33
C ARG A 231 -12.62 19.82 0.26
N LYS A 232 -11.87 20.85 0.65
CA LYS A 232 -11.41 21.91 -0.27
C LYS A 232 -10.32 21.41 -1.21
N ASN A 233 -9.50 20.45 -0.79
CA ASN A 233 -8.40 19.90 -1.59
C ASN A 233 -8.74 18.63 -2.38
N ILE A 234 -9.94 18.05 -2.20
CA ILE A 234 -10.35 16.73 -2.72
C ILE A 234 -10.08 16.48 -4.21
N ASN A 235 -10.05 17.51 -5.06
CA ASN A 235 -9.76 17.34 -6.48
C ASN A 235 -8.29 17.04 -6.75
N PHE A 236 -7.37 17.36 -5.83
CA PHE A 236 -5.97 17.02 -5.95
C PHE A 236 -5.77 15.50 -5.96
N SER A 237 -6.33 14.79 -4.98
CA SER A 237 -6.30 13.32 -4.99
C SER A 237 -7.13 12.75 -6.13
N ARG A 238 -8.36 13.22 -6.36
CA ARG A 238 -9.23 12.65 -7.42
C ARG A 238 -8.78 12.90 -8.86
N ILE A 239 -7.84 13.82 -9.10
CA ILE A 239 -7.38 14.15 -10.47
C ILE A 239 -5.86 13.99 -10.63
N ALA A 240 -5.06 14.52 -9.71
CA ALA A 240 -3.59 14.51 -9.83
C ALA A 240 -2.92 13.28 -9.20
N VAL A 241 -3.51 12.75 -8.13
CA VAL A 241 -2.99 11.62 -7.34
C VAL A 241 -4.09 10.58 -7.19
N ARG A 242 -4.75 10.23 -8.31
CA ARG A 242 -5.95 9.38 -8.32
C ARG A 242 -5.57 7.93 -8.07
N ASN A 243 -5.30 7.63 -6.81
CA ASN A 243 -4.85 6.35 -6.28
C ASN A 243 -5.46 6.14 -4.87
N ASN A 244 -4.84 5.34 -4.01
CA ASN A 244 -5.32 5.10 -2.64
C ASN A 244 -5.59 6.40 -1.82
N HIS A 245 -4.95 7.53 -2.14
CA HIS A 245 -5.23 8.82 -1.50
C HIS A 245 -6.68 9.26 -1.76
N ALA A 246 -7.18 9.12 -2.99
CA ALA A 246 -8.54 9.49 -3.34
C ALA A 246 -9.57 8.62 -2.60
N ILE A 247 -9.29 7.31 -2.46
CA ILE A 247 -10.14 6.39 -1.69
C ILE A 247 -10.18 6.80 -0.21
N THR A 248 -9.00 7.08 0.38
CA THR A 248 -8.89 7.48 1.79
C THR A 248 -9.63 8.80 2.07
N GLU A 249 -9.39 9.82 1.24
CA GLU A 249 -9.98 11.15 1.43
C GLU A 249 -11.49 11.16 1.19
N THR A 250 -11.97 10.43 0.17
CA THR A 250 -13.42 10.33 -0.10
C THR A 250 -14.14 9.52 0.98
N LEU A 251 -13.50 8.48 1.53
CA LEU A 251 -14.02 7.75 2.69
C LEU A 251 -14.14 8.64 3.91
N MET A 252 -13.09 9.41 4.25
CA MET A 252 -13.15 10.33 5.39
C MET A 252 -14.27 11.37 5.22
N LEU A 253 -14.45 11.92 4.01
CA LEU A 253 -15.57 12.82 3.75
C LEU A 253 -16.92 12.12 3.92
N TYR A 254 -17.09 10.89 3.44
CA TYR A 254 -18.30 10.09 3.68
C TYR A 254 -18.56 9.93 5.18
N LEU A 255 -17.58 9.39 5.91
CA LEU A 255 -17.70 9.11 7.33
C LEU A 255 -17.92 10.37 8.16
N SER A 256 -17.48 11.55 7.69
CA SER A 256 -17.66 12.79 8.44
C SER A 256 -19.12 13.10 8.82
N GLY A 257 -20.09 12.75 7.97
CA GLY A 257 -21.51 12.95 8.25
C GLY A 257 -22.11 11.91 9.20
N LEU A 258 -21.48 10.74 9.31
CA LEU A 258 -21.88 9.71 10.28
C LEU A 258 -21.28 10.00 11.66
N LEU A 259 -19.99 10.37 11.68
CA LEU A 259 -19.21 10.50 12.91
C LEU A 259 -19.34 11.90 13.56
N PHE A 260 -19.67 12.92 12.77
CA PHE A 260 -19.83 14.31 13.24
C PHE A 260 -21.12 14.97 12.73
N PRO A 261 -22.30 14.35 12.95
CA PRO A 261 -23.58 14.80 12.38
C PRO A 261 -24.01 16.19 12.86
N PHE A 262 -23.46 16.67 13.97
CA PHE A 262 -23.67 18.00 14.55
C PHE A 262 -22.91 19.13 13.82
N ILE A 263 -21.98 18.80 12.90
CA ILE A 263 -21.32 19.79 12.04
C ILE A 263 -22.17 19.96 10.77
N PRO A 264 -22.82 21.12 10.53
CA PRO A 264 -23.79 21.27 9.45
C PRO A 264 -23.27 20.92 8.05
N GLU A 265 -22.01 21.27 7.76
CA GLU A 265 -21.41 21.05 6.44
C GLU A 265 -21.15 19.57 6.13
N THR A 266 -20.99 18.73 7.16
CA THR A 266 -20.68 17.30 6.98
C THR A 266 -21.80 16.56 6.28
N LYS A 267 -23.06 17.01 6.38
CA LYS A 267 -24.19 16.45 5.62
C LYS A 267 -23.93 16.48 4.11
N GLN A 268 -23.48 17.64 3.59
CA GLN A 268 -23.18 17.78 2.16
C GLN A 268 -21.85 17.11 1.80
N TRP A 269 -20.84 17.20 2.68
CA TRP A 269 -19.54 16.58 2.45
C TRP A 269 -19.64 15.07 2.40
N SER A 270 -20.43 14.47 3.29
CA SER A 270 -20.72 13.04 3.35
C SER A 270 -21.44 12.53 2.12
N LYS A 271 -22.52 13.21 1.70
CA LYS A 271 -23.21 12.87 0.44
C LYS A 271 -22.26 12.85 -0.76
N SER A 272 -21.37 13.83 -0.84
CA SER A 272 -20.37 13.91 -1.92
C SER A 272 -19.29 12.85 -1.78
N GLY A 273 -18.79 12.64 -0.55
CA GLY A 273 -17.78 11.65 -0.18
C GLY A 273 -18.24 10.24 -0.52
N LYS A 274 -19.46 9.86 -0.15
CA LYS A 274 -20.07 8.55 -0.46
C LYS A 274 -20.07 8.31 -1.97
N LYS A 275 -20.63 9.27 -2.73
CA LYS A 275 -20.68 9.19 -4.20
C LYS A 275 -19.28 9.04 -4.81
N TRP A 276 -18.30 9.79 -4.32
CA TRP A 276 -16.95 9.73 -4.86
C TRP A 276 -16.22 8.45 -4.44
N PHE A 277 -16.42 7.98 -3.21
CA PHE A 277 -15.87 6.71 -2.73
C PHE A 277 -16.35 5.56 -3.61
N GLU A 278 -17.66 5.46 -3.87
CA GLU A 278 -18.22 4.46 -4.78
C GLU A 278 -17.58 4.52 -6.19
N GLN A 279 -17.44 5.73 -6.74
CA GLN A 279 -16.80 5.96 -8.04
C GLN A 279 -15.32 5.58 -8.06
N GLU A 280 -14.60 5.85 -6.97
CA GLU A 280 -13.19 5.50 -6.87
C GLU A 280 -13.02 4.00 -6.66
N ILE A 281 -13.85 3.32 -5.87
CA ILE A 281 -13.82 1.85 -5.74
C ILE A 281 -14.09 1.17 -7.09
N GLU A 282 -15.13 1.61 -7.81
CA GLU A 282 -15.48 1.08 -9.13
C GLU A 282 -14.38 1.29 -10.17
N TYR A 283 -13.70 2.45 -10.14
CA TYR A 283 -12.63 2.77 -11.08
C TYR A 283 -11.30 2.09 -10.73
N GLN A 284 -10.94 2.07 -9.45
CA GLN A 284 -9.60 1.72 -8.98
C GLN A 284 -9.39 0.23 -8.74
N ILE A 285 -10.47 -0.53 -8.51
CA ILE A 285 -10.43 -1.98 -8.39
C ILE A 285 -11.03 -2.56 -9.66
N TYR A 286 -10.23 -3.26 -10.46
CA TYR A 286 -10.65 -3.86 -11.74
C TYR A 286 -11.63 -5.03 -11.53
N GLU A 287 -12.23 -5.51 -12.62
CA GLU A 287 -13.37 -6.46 -12.54
C GLU A 287 -12.93 -7.82 -12.02
N ASP A 288 -11.67 -8.16 -12.25
CA ASP A 288 -11.01 -9.32 -11.68
C ASP A 288 -10.62 -9.14 -10.19
N GLY A 289 -10.76 -7.94 -9.62
CA GLY A 289 -10.42 -7.63 -8.23
C GLY A 289 -9.06 -7.00 -8.01
N THR A 290 -8.22 -6.93 -9.04
CA THR A 290 -6.88 -6.34 -8.93
C THR A 290 -6.94 -4.81 -8.82
N PHE A 291 -5.91 -4.22 -8.20
CA PHE A 291 -5.89 -2.80 -7.89
C PHE A 291 -4.96 -1.99 -8.81
N LEU A 292 -5.40 -0.80 -9.24
CA LEU A 292 -4.71 0.02 -10.25
C LEU A 292 -3.26 0.39 -9.94
N GLN A 293 -2.84 0.36 -8.67
CA GLN A 293 -1.47 0.72 -8.30
C GLN A 293 -0.48 -0.43 -8.47
N TYR A 294 -0.96 -1.62 -8.80
CA TYR A 294 -0.14 -2.82 -9.00
C TYR A 294 0.79 -3.07 -7.80
N SER A 295 0.25 -2.95 -6.58
CA SER A 295 0.98 -3.11 -5.32
C SER A 295 0.13 -3.85 -4.30
N MET A 296 0.68 -4.91 -3.71
CA MET A 296 -0.02 -5.66 -2.65
C MET A 296 -0.20 -4.81 -1.40
N ASN A 297 0.83 -4.05 -1.01
CA ASN A 297 0.81 -3.16 0.15
C ASN A 297 -0.25 -2.05 -0.01
N TYR A 298 -0.39 -1.47 -1.21
CA TYR A 298 -1.43 -0.47 -1.45
C TYR A 298 -2.81 -1.07 -1.65
N HIS A 299 -2.93 -2.32 -2.08
CA HIS A 299 -4.20 -3.03 -2.04
C HIS A 299 -4.65 -3.27 -0.58
N ARG A 300 -3.72 -3.59 0.35
CA ARG A 300 -4.04 -3.68 1.78
C ARG A 300 -4.56 -2.36 2.36
N VAL A 301 -4.07 -1.22 1.90
CA VAL A 301 -4.67 0.08 2.29
C VAL A 301 -6.15 0.09 1.90
N VAL A 302 -6.49 -0.31 0.68
CA VAL A 302 -7.88 -0.35 0.22
C VAL A 302 -8.71 -1.38 1.00
N VAL A 303 -8.14 -2.54 1.34
CA VAL A 303 -8.79 -3.55 2.20
C VAL A 303 -9.18 -2.94 3.56
N GLN A 304 -8.24 -2.30 4.26
CA GLN A 304 -8.51 -1.63 5.54
C GLN A 304 -9.61 -0.57 5.43
N LEU A 305 -9.58 0.24 4.37
CA LEU A 305 -10.57 1.28 4.13
C LEU A 305 -11.96 0.70 3.77
N LEU A 306 -12.01 -0.40 3.02
CA LEU A 306 -13.26 -1.12 2.73
C LEU A 306 -13.85 -1.74 4.00
N THR A 307 -13.03 -2.33 4.87
CA THR A 307 -13.46 -2.86 6.16
C THR A 307 -14.15 -1.76 6.99
N TRP A 308 -13.48 -0.62 7.17
CA TRP A 308 -14.06 0.53 7.88
C TRP A 308 -15.33 1.04 7.21
N ALA A 309 -15.30 1.24 5.88
CA ALA A 309 -16.43 1.76 5.13
C ALA A 309 -17.67 0.89 5.30
N ILE A 310 -17.55 -0.40 5.02
CA ILE A 310 -18.68 -1.33 5.04
C ILE A 310 -19.19 -1.52 6.47
N ARG A 311 -18.29 -1.66 7.45
CA ARG A 311 -18.70 -1.84 8.84
C ARG A 311 -19.44 -0.63 9.38
N LEU A 312 -18.90 0.58 9.19
CA LEU A 312 -19.55 1.81 9.65
C LEU A 312 -20.84 2.12 8.90
N ALA A 313 -20.92 1.79 7.60
CA ALA A 313 -22.17 1.89 6.86
C ALA A 313 -23.25 0.98 7.48
N ASN A 314 -22.92 -0.31 7.71
CA ASN A 314 -23.84 -1.27 8.30
C ASN A 314 -24.33 -0.83 9.70
N LEU A 315 -23.41 -0.38 10.57
CA LEU A 315 -23.74 0.10 11.91
C LEU A 315 -24.62 1.35 11.91
N ASN A 316 -24.53 2.17 10.86
CA ASN A 316 -25.36 3.37 10.68
C ASN A 316 -26.58 3.12 9.77
N GLN A 317 -26.92 1.85 9.50
CA GLN A 317 -28.05 1.45 8.65
C GLN A 317 -27.98 2.07 7.23
N GLU A 318 -26.77 2.34 6.76
CA GLU A 318 -26.45 2.87 5.46
C GLU A 318 -25.92 1.76 4.55
N ARG A 319 -26.06 1.95 3.24
CA ARG A 319 -25.53 1.01 2.25
C ARG A 319 -24.89 1.72 1.08
N PHE A 320 -23.77 1.18 0.59
CA PHE A 320 -23.19 1.59 -0.68
C PHE A 320 -23.89 0.92 -1.87
N LYS A 321 -23.55 1.36 -3.09
CA LYS A 321 -23.84 0.59 -4.31
C LYS A 321 -23.22 -0.80 -4.29
N ASP A 322 -23.89 -1.76 -4.95
CA ASP A 322 -23.45 -3.16 -5.07
C ASP A 322 -22.02 -3.32 -5.56
N VAL A 323 -21.59 -2.44 -6.48
CA VAL A 323 -20.24 -2.46 -7.01
C VAL A 323 -19.18 -2.41 -5.91
N VAL A 324 -19.40 -1.70 -4.80
CA VAL A 324 -18.44 -1.65 -3.69
C VAL A 324 -18.24 -3.03 -3.06
N TYR A 325 -19.33 -3.74 -2.77
CA TYR A 325 -19.29 -5.09 -2.18
C TYR A 325 -18.73 -6.12 -3.17
N GLN A 326 -19.06 -5.99 -4.45
CA GLN A 326 -18.50 -6.82 -5.52
C GLN A 326 -16.97 -6.63 -5.62
N ARG A 327 -16.48 -5.38 -5.67
CA ARG A 327 -15.03 -5.09 -5.73
C ARG A 327 -14.30 -5.50 -4.45
N ALA A 328 -14.94 -5.39 -3.28
CA ALA A 328 -14.37 -5.86 -2.02
C ALA A 328 -14.21 -7.39 -2.00
N SER A 329 -15.24 -8.12 -2.42
CA SER A 329 -15.20 -9.59 -2.54
C SER A 329 -14.17 -10.06 -3.56
N ARG A 330 -14.04 -9.36 -4.70
CA ARG A 330 -13.03 -9.66 -5.71
C ARG A 330 -11.60 -9.33 -5.24
N SER A 331 -11.44 -8.28 -4.44
CA SER A 331 -10.16 -7.96 -3.79
C SER A 331 -9.71 -9.07 -2.86
N LEU A 332 -10.64 -9.60 -2.04
CA LEU A 332 -10.36 -10.77 -1.20
C LEU A 332 -9.94 -11.96 -2.04
N ALA A 333 -10.72 -12.32 -3.07
CA ALA A 333 -10.38 -13.46 -3.93
C ALA A 333 -9.00 -13.32 -4.60
N PHE A 334 -8.62 -12.12 -5.02
CA PHE A 334 -7.29 -11.86 -5.59
C PHE A 334 -6.16 -12.02 -4.55
N LEU A 335 -6.30 -11.40 -3.39
CA LEU A 335 -5.27 -11.44 -2.35
C LEU A 335 -5.17 -12.83 -1.69
N ASP A 336 -6.29 -13.52 -1.53
CA ASP A 336 -6.36 -14.93 -1.08
C ASP A 336 -5.65 -15.84 -2.09
N ALA A 337 -5.85 -15.67 -3.39
CA ALA A 337 -5.12 -16.46 -4.39
C ALA A 337 -3.59 -16.22 -4.30
N CYS A 338 -3.18 -15.03 -3.88
CA CYS A 338 -1.77 -14.68 -3.74
C CYS A 338 -1.16 -15.11 -2.40
N ILE A 339 -1.95 -15.33 -1.34
CA ILE A 339 -1.44 -15.59 0.03
C ILE A 339 -0.80 -16.96 0.14
N ASP A 340 0.33 -17.03 0.82
CA ASP A 340 0.90 -18.27 1.30
C ASP A 340 0.30 -18.55 2.70
N HIS A 341 -0.42 -19.65 2.86
CA HIS A 341 -1.19 -19.93 4.09
C HIS A 341 -0.32 -20.19 5.32
N LYS A 342 0.89 -20.75 5.13
CA LYS A 342 1.80 -21.04 6.25
C LYS A 342 2.43 -19.78 6.82
N SER A 343 2.85 -18.85 5.96
CA SER A 343 3.49 -17.60 6.39
C SER A 343 2.53 -16.43 6.54
N GLY A 344 1.33 -16.50 5.95
CA GLY A 344 0.39 -15.39 5.81
C GLY A 344 0.87 -14.26 4.89
N LYS A 345 1.98 -14.47 4.16
CA LYS A 345 2.62 -13.45 3.31
C LYS A 345 2.16 -13.52 1.86
N LEU A 346 2.34 -12.41 1.16
CA LEU A 346 2.17 -12.27 -0.29
C LEU A 346 3.53 -11.98 -0.95
N PRO A 347 3.66 -12.24 -2.27
CA PRO A 347 4.72 -11.65 -3.10
C PRO A 347 4.92 -10.16 -2.80
N ASN A 348 6.17 -9.70 -2.68
CA ASN A 348 6.48 -8.31 -2.33
C ASN A 348 6.34 -7.37 -3.54
N TYR A 349 5.14 -7.31 -4.10
CA TYR A 349 4.96 -6.72 -5.41
C TYR A 349 4.54 -5.25 -5.33
N GLY A 350 5.16 -4.42 -6.17
CA GLY A 350 4.89 -3.00 -6.27
C GLY A 350 5.44 -2.18 -5.11
N SER A 351 5.04 -0.91 -5.06
CA SER A 351 5.42 0.01 -4.00
C SER A 351 4.98 -0.47 -2.61
N ASN A 352 5.92 -0.60 -1.69
CA ASN A 352 5.71 -1.04 -0.31
C ASN A 352 6.35 -0.03 0.66
N ASP A 353 5.52 0.73 1.36
CA ASP A 353 5.92 1.75 2.34
C ASP A 353 5.51 1.42 3.79
N GLY A 354 5.24 0.14 4.08
CA GLY A 354 4.84 -0.23 5.43
C GLY A 354 3.40 0.14 5.80
N ALA A 355 2.55 0.52 4.84
CA ALA A 355 1.21 1.03 5.12
C ALA A 355 0.28 0.00 5.77
N LEU A 356 0.19 0.04 7.09
CA LEU A 356 -0.77 -0.64 7.95
C LEU A 356 -1.19 0.40 8.99
N PHE A 357 -2.41 0.90 8.86
CA PHE A 357 -2.88 2.10 9.57
C PHE A 357 -3.70 1.75 10.81
N PHE A 358 -4.44 0.64 10.76
CA PHE A 358 -5.31 0.17 11.82
C PHE A 358 -4.81 -1.19 12.32
N LYS A 359 -3.75 -1.17 13.15
CA LYS A 359 -3.05 -2.38 13.59
C LYS A 359 -3.69 -2.96 14.86
N PHE A 360 -4.71 -3.80 14.67
CA PHE A 360 -5.44 -4.45 15.77
C PHE A 360 -4.86 -5.80 16.21
N THR A 361 -3.72 -6.23 15.68
CA THR A 361 -3.04 -7.49 16.02
C THR A 361 -1.53 -7.28 16.11
N ASP A 362 -0.82 -8.28 16.63
CA ASP A 362 0.65 -8.26 16.73
C ASP A 362 1.37 -8.66 15.44
N ASP A 363 0.62 -9.04 14.40
CA ASP A 363 1.16 -9.50 13.13
C ASP A 363 2.23 -8.54 12.57
N ASP A 364 3.32 -9.13 12.07
CA ASP A 364 4.26 -8.40 11.23
C ASP A 364 3.51 -7.86 10.01
N TYR A 365 3.84 -6.64 9.58
CA TYR A 365 3.10 -6.00 8.51
C TYR A 365 3.22 -6.74 7.16
N ARG A 366 4.15 -7.68 6.97
CA ARG A 366 4.20 -8.55 5.78
C ARG A 366 3.17 -9.66 5.81
N VAL A 367 2.54 -9.93 6.94
CA VAL A 367 1.44 -10.86 7.12
C VAL A 367 0.13 -10.13 6.82
N TYR A 368 -0.67 -10.69 5.92
CA TYR A 368 -1.92 -10.07 5.44
C TYR A 368 -3.17 -10.72 6.04
N THR A 369 -3.03 -11.87 6.71
CA THR A 369 -4.13 -12.71 7.21
C THR A 369 -5.14 -11.91 8.02
N SER A 370 -4.68 -11.10 8.97
CA SER A 370 -5.55 -10.25 9.79
C SER A 370 -6.43 -9.32 8.94
N GLN A 371 -5.85 -8.50 8.06
CA GLN A 371 -6.63 -7.52 7.29
C GLN A 371 -7.57 -8.19 6.27
N LEU A 372 -7.18 -9.33 5.70
CA LEU A 372 -8.08 -10.07 4.80
C LEU A 372 -9.26 -10.68 5.56
N ASN A 373 -9.03 -11.24 6.75
CA ASN A 373 -10.12 -11.76 7.57
C ASN A 373 -11.01 -10.64 8.12
N ASP A 374 -10.47 -9.49 8.50
CA ASP A 374 -11.26 -8.33 8.93
C ASP A 374 -12.30 -7.94 7.86
N LEU A 375 -11.85 -7.84 6.59
CA LEU A 375 -12.75 -7.55 5.48
C LEU A 375 -13.73 -8.71 5.22
N ARG A 376 -13.28 -9.97 5.31
CA ARG A 376 -14.12 -11.16 5.10
C ARG A 376 -15.26 -11.23 6.12
N VAL A 377 -14.96 -11.02 7.39
CA VAL A 377 -15.95 -11.04 8.48
C VAL A 377 -16.97 -9.92 8.28
N VAL A 378 -16.54 -8.70 7.97
CA VAL A 378 -17.45 -7.58 7.69
C VAL A 378 -18.35 -7.83 6.47
N LEU A 379 -17.88 -8.57 5.46
CA LEU A 379 -18.64 -8.89 4.26
C LEU A 379 -19.60 -10.07 4.42
N THR A 380 -19.20 -11.09 5.19
CA THR A 380 -19.83 -12.43 5.12
C THR A 380 -20.20 -13.01 6.48
N GLY A 381 -19.73 -12.44 7.58
CA GLY A 381 -19.81 -13.05 8.91
C GLY A 381 -18.91 -14.28 9.07
N LYS A 382 -17.94 -14.50 8.16
CA LYS A 382 -17.04 -15.67 8.17
C LYS A 382 -15.58 -15.26 8.30
N ALA A 383 -14.79 -16.08 8.99
CA ALA A 383 -13.34 -15.92 9.16
C ALA A 383 -12.60 -17.24 8.86
N THR A 384 -11.35 -17.16 8.42
CA THR A 384 -10.50 -18.35 8.24
C THR A 384 -9.54 -18.63 9.40
N ALA A 385 -9.49 -17.71 10.37
CA ALA A 385 -8.68 -17.82 11.56
C ALA A 385 -9.38 -17.09 12.71
N VAL A 386 -9.05 -17.45 13.94
CA VAL A 386 -9.45 -16.66 15.12
C VAL A 386 -8.55 -15.43 15.19
N SER A 387 -9.12 -14.28 15.50
CA SER A 387 -8.37 -13.04 15.71
C SER A 387 -9.12 -12.14 16.67
N GLU A 388 -8.38 -11.43 17.53
CA GLU A 388 -8.95 -10.39 18.38
C GLU A 388 -9.39 -9.15 17.56
N SER A 389 -8.87 -8.97 16.34
CA SER A 389 -9.18 -7.83 15.48
C SER A 389 -10.68 -7.64 15.27
N TYR A 390 -11.47 -8.73 15.26
CA TYR A 390 -12.91 -8.67 15.05
C TYR A 390 -13.65 -7.91 16.16
N ALA A 391 -13.24 -8.12 17.42
CA ALA A 391 -13.83 -7.42 18.57
C ALA A 391 -13.55 -5.91 18.51
N TRP A 392 -12.39 -5.50 17.99
CA TRP A 392 -12.06 -4.09 17.72
C TRP A 392 -12.92 -3.46 16.60
N TYR A 393 -13.59 -4.27 15.77
CA TYR A 393 -14.65 -3.82 14.85
C TYR A 393 -16.06 -3.96 15.44
N GLY A 394 -16.19 -4.37 16.71
CA GLY A 394 -17.44 -4.66 17.39
C GLY A 394 -18.11 -5.94 16.90
N ILE A 395 -17.34 -6.93 16.45
CA ILE A 395 -17.83 -8.20 15.91
C ILE A 395 -17.36 -9.34 16.82
N ASN A 396 -18.31 -9.95 17.50
CA ASN A 396 -18.04 -11.10 18.39
C ASN A 396 -18.56 -12.41 17.80
N ASP A 397 -19.60 -12.33 16.94
CA ASP A 397 -20.19 -13.49 16.29
C ASP A 397 -19.67 -13.64 14.86
N TYR A 398 -19.03 -14.78 14.58
CA TYR A 398 -18.58 -15.16 13.24
C TYR A 398 -18.47 -16.68 13.11
N GLU A 399 -18.57 -17.16 11.88
CA GLU A 399 -18.38 -18.57 11.53
C GLU A 399 -16.93 -18.79 11.08
N LEU A 400 -16.23 -19.75 11.71
CA LEU A 400 -14.94 -20.21 11.23
C LEU A 400 -15.12 -21.16 10.04
N ILE A 401 -14.41 -20.88 8.96
CA ILE A 401 -14.37 -21.70 7.76
C ILE A 401 -12.94 -22.11 7.41
N GLU A 402 -12.80 -23.24 6.73
CA GLU A 402 -11.51 -23.67 6.21
C GLU A 402 -11.06 -22.77 5.05
N ALA A 403 -9.77 -22.41 5.04
CA ALA A 403 -9.17 -21.71 3.93
C ALA A 403 -8.60 -22.71 2.92
N ASP A 404 -9.07 -22.64 1.68
CA ASP A 404 -8.44 -23.31 0.55
C ASP A 404 -8.18 -22.29 -0.57
N ASN A 405 -6.93 -22.17 -0.99
CA ASN A 405 -6.55 -21.37 -2.14
C ASN A 405 -5.77 -22.19 -3.19
N SER A 406 -5.93 -23.51 -3.15
CA SER A 406 -5.41 -24.39 -4.18
C SER A 406 -6.11 -24.17 -5.52
N GLY A 407 -5.40 -24.42 -6.61
CA GLY A 407 -5.89 -24.25 -7.97
C GLY A 407 -5.15 -23.18 -8.76
N THR A 408 -5.74 -22.83 -9.90
CA THR A 408 -5.17 -21.87 -10.85
C THR A 408 -6.02 -20.62 -10.95
N PHE A 409 -5.39 -19.44 -10.90
CA PHE A 409 -6.07 -18.16 -10.87
C PHE A 409 -5.52 -17.24 -11.93
N SER A 410 -6.40 -16.62 -12.72
CA SER A 410 -6.05 -15.69 -13.79
C SER A 410 -6.75 -14.34 -13.56
N PHE A 411 -5.96 -13.33 -13.24
CA PHE A 411 -6.42 -11.95 -13.06
C PHE A 411 -5.91 -11.13 -14.24
N LYS A 412 -6.68 -11.09 -15.32
CA LYS A 412 -6.23 -10.59 -16.64
C LYS A 412 -6.11 -9.07 -16.70
N ASP A 413 -6.93 -8.32 -15.96
CA ASP A 413 -6.89 -6.86 -15.97
C ASP A 413 -5.65 -6.34 -15.23
N GLY A 414 -5.35 -6.96 -14.09
CA GLY A 414 -4.14 -6.67 -13.33
C GLY A 414 -2.91 -7.33 -13.94
N GLY A 415 -3.07 -8.49 -14.58
CA GLY A 415 -2.04 -9.32 -15.20
C GLY A 415 -1.27 -10.17 -14.20
N TYR A 416 -1.98 -10.92 -13.36
CA TYR A 416 -1.41 -11.86 -12.40
C TYR A 416 -1.94 -13.27 -12.67
N TYR A 417 -1.04 -14.25 -12.65
CA TYR A 417 -1.35 -15.64 -12.93
C TYR A 417 -0.72 -16.49 -11.84
N ILE A 418 -1.56 -17.21 -11.10
CA ILE A 418 -1.14 -17.96 -9.92
C ILE A 418 -1.52 -19.42 -10.11
N CYS A 419 -0.60 -20.29 -9.72
CA CYS A 419 -0.74 -21.73 -9.69
C CYS A 419 -0.37 -22.19 -8.28
N ASN A 420 -1.36 -22.51 -7.46
CA ASN A 420 -1.18 -23.00 -6.10
C ASN A 420 -1.52 -24.49 -6.05
N GLU A 421 -0.57 -25.31 -5.60
CA GLU A 421 -0.73 -26.75 -5.51
C GLU A 421 -0.64 -27.17 -4.03
N ASN A 422 -1.69 -27.82 -3.53
CA ASN A 422 -1.82 -28.31 -2.15
C ASN A 422 -1.52 -27.26 -1.06
N ASN A 423 -1.70 -25.97 -1.32
CA ASN A 423 -1.38 -24.87 -0.40
C ASN A 423 0.11 -24.81 0.03
N GLU A 424 0.98 -25.56 -0.64
CA GLU A 424 2.40 -25.66 -0.30
C GLU A 424 3.32 -25.18 -1.41
N LEU A 425 2.87 -25.23 -2.66
CA LEU A 425 3.72 -24.97 -3.81
C LEU A 425 3.05 -23.96 -4.73
N LYS A 426 3.69 -22.80 -4.89
CA LYS A 426 3.13 -21.68 -5.66
C LYS A 426 4.06 -21.21 -6.74
N THR A 427 3.50 -21.09 -7.94
CA THR A 427 4.11 -20.38 -9.07
C THR A 427 3.28 -19.13 -9.34
N PHE A 428 3.89 -17.97 -9.16
CA PHE A 428 3.27 -16.67 -9.40
C PHE A 428 3.95 -16.00 -10.58
N LEU A 429 3.19 -15.59 -11.59
CA LEU A 429 3.71 -14.89 -12.76
C LEU A 429 2.98 -13.58 -12.99
N ARG A 430 3.75 -12.50 -13.20
CA ARG A 430 3.23 -11.21 -13.64
C ARG A 430 3.29 -11.10 -15.16
N CYS A 431 2.17 -10.81 -15.81
CA CYS A 431 2.16 -10.32 -17.19
C CYS A 431 0.89 -9.53 -17.52
N GLY A 432 0.95 -8.20 -17.57
CA GLY A 432 -0.23 -7.37 -17.76
C GLY A 432 0.00 -6.09 -18.57
N SER A 433 -1.04 -5.70 -19.29
CA SER A 433 -1.08 -4.42 -19.99
C SER A 433 -1.47 -3.29 -19.04
N TYR A 434 -0.68 -2.23 -19.02
CA TYR A 434 -0.91 -1.11 -18.12
C TYR A 434 -2.04 -0.20 -18.62
N LYS A 435 -3.16 -0.19 -17.90
CA LYS A 435 -4.25 0.78 -18.06
C LYS A 435 -3.94 2.07 -17.30
N ASP A 436 -3.53 1.91 -16.05
CA ASP A 436 -3.13 2.98 -15.14
C ASP A 436 -1.60 3.01 -14.93
N ARG A 437 -1.14 4.00 -14.15
CA ARG A 437 0.30 4.29 -13.99
C ARG A 437 1.05 3.10 -13.36
N PRO A 438 2.03 2.49 -14.06
CA PRO A 438 2.85 1.43 -13.48
C PRO A 438 3.77 1.96 -12.38
N ALA A 439 4.05 1.11 -11.40
CA ALA A 439 5.07 1.36 -10.38
C ALA A 439 6.46 0.91 -10.86
N GLN A 440 6.57 -0.33 -11.34
CA GLN A 440 7.82 -0.97 -11.73
C GLN A 440 7.76 -1.44 -13.20
N ALA A 441 8.91 -1.84 -13.77
CA ALA A 441 9.04 -2.40 -15.12
C ALA A 441 9.39 -3.89 -15.03
N ASP A 442 8.38 -4.73 -14.94
CA ASP A 442 8.39 -5.98 -14.16
C ASP A 442 7.60 -7.10 -14.84
N ASN A 443 7.21 -6.93 -16.10
CA ASN A 443 6.49 -7.96 -16.84
C ASN A 443 7.33 -9.23 -17.00
N LEU A 444 6.66 -10.38 -17.02
CA LEU A 444 7.24 -11.73 -17.04
C LEU A 444 7.98 -12.13 -15.75
N HIS A 445 7.90 -11.30 -14.69
CA HIS A 445 8.43 -11.66 -13.38
C HIS A 445 7.82 -12.97 -12.87
N LEU A 446 8.67 -13.84 -12.32
CA LEU A 446 8.32 -15.14 -11.77
C LEU A 446 8.71 -15.18 -10.29
N ASP A 447 7.73 -15.48 -9.43
CA ASP A 447 7.91 -15.80 -8.02
C ASP A 447 7.66 -17.30 -7.81
N ILE A 448 8.52 -17.95 -7.02
CA ILE A 448 8.38 -19.37 -6.67
C ILE A 448 8.41 -19.52 -5.16
N TRP A 449 7.33 -20.07 -4.62
CA TRP A 449 7.21 -20.36 -3.20
C TRP A 449 7.05 -21.85 -2.97
N VAL A 450 7.70 -22.34 -1.93
CA VAL A 450 7.52 -23.71 -1.47
C VAL A 450 7.52 -23.74 0.06
N ASP A 451 6.53 -24.39 0.64
CA ASP A 451 6.39 -24.65 2.07
C ASP A 451 6.59 -23.39 2.94
N GLY A 452 5.86 -22.32 2.64
CA GLY A 452 5.96 -21.07 3.39
C GLY A 452 7.14 -20.17 3.06
N ILE A 453 8.06 -20.61 2.20
CA ILE A 453 9.29 -19.88 1.86
C ILE A 453 9.22 -19.37 0.41
N ASN A 454 9.45 -18.08 0.21
CA ASN A 454 9.69 -17.51 -1.12
C ASN A 454 11.14 -17.80 -1.53
N TYR A 455 11.35 -18.66 -2.52
CA TYR A 455 12.67 -19.08 -3.01
C TYR A 455 13.21 -18.14 -4.10
N LEU A 456 12.35 -17.76 -5.04
CA LEU A 456 12.65 -16.77 -6.06
C LEU A 456 11.69 -15.62 -5.87
N TRP A 457 12.23 -14.45 -5.52
CA TRP A 457 11.43 -13.32 -5.05
C TRP A 457 11.62 -12.04 -5.88
N ASP A 458 10.68 -11.13 -5.75
CA ASP A 458 10.85 -9.71 -6.11
C ASP A 458 11.81 -9.00 -5.14
N ASN A 459 12.63 -8.08 -5.64
CA ASN A 459 13.53 -7.30 -4.78
C ASN A 459 12.80 -6.24 -3.93
N GLY A 460 11.52 -5.97 -4.17
CA GLY A 460 10.73 -4.96 -3.45
C GLY A 460 10.99 -3.53 -3.94
N SER A 461 10.71 -2.53 -3.11
CA SER A 461 10.71 -1.12 -3.54
C SER A 461 11.62 -0.16 -2.77
N TYR A 462 12.16 -0.57 -1.60
CA TYR A 462 13.05 0.24 -0.75
C TYR A 462 12.53 1.63 -0.34
N LYS A 463 12.83 2.70 -1.09
CA LYS A 463 12.45 4.10 -0.78
C LYS A 463 12.00 4.81 -2.05
N TYR A 464 11.04 5.73 -1.91
CA TYR A 464 10.58 6.56 -3.04
C TYR A 464 11.56 7.66 -3.41
N ASN A 465 12.22 8.25 -2.41
CA ASN A 465 13.25 9.26 -2.60
C ASN A 465 14.61 8.67 -2.20
N THR A 466 15.40 8.26 -3.18
CA THR A 466 16.74 7.69 -3.00
C THR A 466 17.59 7.93 -4.24
N SER A 467 18.82 7.41 -4.27
CA SER A 467 19.72 7.56 -5.41
C SER A 467 19.10 6.99 -6.69
N GLN A 468 19.45 7.57 -7.83
CA GLN A 468 18.99 7.09 -9.13
C GLN A 468 19.34 5.62 -9.37
N GLN A 469 20.49 5.18 -8.88
CA GLN A 469 20.92 3.78 -8.95
C GLN A 469 19.95 2.85 -8.21
N MET A 470 19.51 3.23 -7.00
CA MET A 470 18.55 2.42 -6.24
C MET A 470 17.16 2.44 -6.85
N LEU A 471 16.72 3.59 -7.39
CA LEU A 471 15.47 3.64 -8.15
C LEU A 471 15.51 2.76 -9.40
N GLN A 472 16.64 2.71 -10.11
CA GLN A 472 16.81 1.83 -11.27
C GLN A 472 16.85 0.35 -10.87
N HIS A 473 17.46 0.03 -9.73
CA HIS A 473 17.51 -1.33 -9.19
C HIS A 473 16.13 -1.86 -8.82
N PHE A 474 15.42 -1.18 -7.92
CA PHE A 474 14.15 -1.67 -7.36
C PHE A 474 12.93 -1.47 -8.28
N MET A 475 12.99 -0.51 -9.20
CA MET A 475 11.85 -0.23 -10.10
C MET A 475 12.09 -0.73 -11.53
N GLY A 476 13.34 -1.04 -11.89
CA GLY A 476 13.72 -1.49 -13.23
C GLY A 476 13.69 -2.99 -13.39
N SER A 477 13.64 -3.46 -14.64
CA SER A 477 13.51 -4.86 -15.02
C SER A 477 14.63 -5.76 -14.51
N ALA A 478 15.83 -5.22 -14.29
CA ALA A 478 16.94 -5.97 -13.70
C ALA A 478 16.68 -6.37 -12.24
N GLY A 479 15.81 -5.66 -11.52
CA GLY A 479 15.42 -5.98 -10.15
C GLY A 479 14.40 -7.12 -10.01
N HIS A 480 13.99 -7.71 -11.12
CA HIS A 480 12.94 -8.74 -11.18
C HIS A 480 13.45 -10.00 -11.87
N ASN A 481 12.84 -11.15 -11.56
CA ASN A 481 13.05 -12.42 -12.26
C ASN A 481 12.52 -12.40 -13.71
N THR A 482 13.14 -11.62 -14.60
CA THR A 482 12.72 -11.37 -15.99
C THR A 482 13.93 -11.07 -16.89
N LEU A 483 13.71 -10.55 -18.09
CA LEU A 483 14.75 -10.25 -19.07
C LEU A 483 14.94 -8.74 -19.30
N THR A 484 16.19 -8.35 -19.55
CA THR A 484 16.58 -7.01 -20.05
C THR A 484 17.23 -7.10 -21.43
N ILE A 485 17.10 -6.05 -22.25
CA ILE A 485 17.80 -5.91 -23.54
C ILE A 485 18.80 -4.76 -23.45
N ASN A 486 20.09 -5.03 -23.68
CA ASN A 486 21.17 -4.04 -23.54
C ASN A 486 21.07 -3.24 -22.22
N ARG A 487 20.74 -3.93 -21.12
CA ARG A 487 20.54 -3.35 -19.77
C ARG A 487 19.43 -2.30 -19.69
N GLN A 488 18.54 -2.22 -20.68
CA GLN A 488 17.35 -1.37 -20.67
C GLN A 488 16.16 -2.08 -20.03
N ASN A 489 15.22 -1.28 -19.51
CA ASN A 489 13.97 -1.75 -18.92
C ASN A 489 12.87 -1.93 -19.99
N HIS A 490 11.85 -2.74 -19.67
CA HIS A 490 10.66 -2.95 -20.53
C HIS A 490 9.97 -1.64 -20.94
N MET A 491 10.06 -0.62 -20.08
CA MET A 491 9.53 0.72 -20.26
C MET A 491 10.65 1.75 -20.07
N LEU A 492 10.48 2.97 -20.59
CA LEU A 492 11.49 4.01 -20.42
C LEU A 492 11.28 4.76 -19.10
N LYS A 493 12.28 4.72 -18.21
CA LYS A 493 12.21 5.41 -16.90
C LYS A 493 12.27 6.93 -17.09
N GLY A 494 11.30 7.65 -16.53
CA GLY A 494 11.32 9.10 -16.35
C GLY A 494 11.68 9.52 -14.93
N GLY A 495 11.58 10.82 -14.62
CA GLY A 495 11.79 11.32 -13.26
C GLY A 495 10.72 10.83 -12.27
N ARG A 496 11.13 10.58 -11.02
CA ARG A 496 10.23 10.17 -9.90
C ARG A 496 9.38 8.93 -10.24
N PHE A 497 8.06 9.06 -10.22
CA PHE A 497 7.09 7.99 -10.49
C PHE A 497 6.72 7.85 -11.98
N ILE A 498 7.41 8.55 -12.88
CA ILE A 498 7.08 8.51 -14.32
C ILE A 498 7.77 7.32 -14.97
N TRP A 499 6.97 6.56 -15.72
CA TRP A 499 7.38 5.69 -16.79
C TRP A 499 6.80 6.23 -18.09
N TYR A 500 7.57 6.16 -19.16
CA TYR A 500 7.11 6.39 -20.52
C TYR A 500 6.99 5.05 -21.24
N TYR A 501 6.23 5.05 -22.32
CA TYR A 501 6.13 3.91 -23.23
C TYR A 501 5.61 2.67 -22.50
N TRP A 502 4.50 2.85 -21.75
CA TRP A 502 3.92 1.78 -20.96
C TRP A 502 3.66 0.53 -21.82
N VAL A 503 3.89 -0.65 -21.25
CA VAL A 503 3.53 -1.91 -21.91
C VAL A 503 2.00 -1.96 -22.07
N LYS A 504 1.51 -1.80 -23.29
CA LYS A 504 0.07 -1.80 -23.63
C LYS A 504 -0.41 -3.12 -24.22
N LYS A 505 0.50 -4.04 -24.57
CA LYS A 505 0.18 -5.37 -25.09
C LYS A 505 0.92 -6.39 -24.25
N ALA A 506 0.19 -7.06 -23.38
CA ALA A 506 0.68 -8.16 -22.58
C ALA A 506 -0.49 -9.06 -22.20
N SER A 507 -0.24 -10.37 -22.19
CA SER A 507 -1.25 -11.38 -21.86
C SER A 507 -0.56 -12.66 -21.44
N ALA A 508 -1.22 -13.45 -20.60
CA ALA A 508 -0.83 -14.83 -20.37
C ALA A 508 -2.04 -15.76 -20.31
N ILE A 509 -1.76 -17.04 -20.44
CA ILE A 509 -2.71 -18.13 -20.27
C ILE A 509 -2.10 -19.18 -19.34
N ILE A 510 -2.93 -19.78 -18.50
CA ILE A 510 -2.56 -20.95 -17.71
C ILE A 510 -2.96 -22.19 -18.51
N GLU A 511 -2.03 -23.12 -18.66
CA GLU A 511 -2.23 -24.42 -19.28
C GLU A 511 -2.14 -25.50 -18.21
N GLU A 512 -3.23 -26.24 -17.99
CA GLU A 512 -3.29 -27.29 -16.99
C GLU A 512 -3.83 -28.59 -17.60
N ASN A 513 -3.20 -29.71 -17.24
CA ASN A 513 -3.76 -31.05 -17.46
C ASN A 513 -3.51 -31.92 -16.22
N LYS A 514 -3.87 -33.21 -16.27
CA LYS A 514 -3.77 -34.11 -15.12
C LYS A 514 -2.39 -34.15 -14.46
N ASN A 515 -1.30 -34.04 -15.23
CA ASN A 515 0.06 -34.25 -14.74
C ASN A 515 0.98 -33.03 -14.88
N LYS A 516 0.56 -32.00 -15.62
CA LYS A 516 1.39 -30.84 -15.94
C LYS A 516 0.64 -29.54 -15.70
N LEU A 517 1.41 -28.53 -15.35
CA LEU A 517 0.96 -27.16 -15.15
C LEU A 517 1.93 -26.23 -15.85
N GLY A 518 1.41 -25.17 -16.47
CA GLY A 518 2.22 -24.18 -17.14
C GLY A 518 1.54 -22.83 -17.32
N ILE A 519 2.36 -21.83 -17.60
CA ILE A 519 1.93 -20.45 -17.88
C ILE A 519 2.67 -20.00 -19.13
N VAL A 520 1.93 -19.59 -20.16
CA VAL A 520 2.49 -18.97 -21.38
C VAL A 520 2.13 -17.50 -21.35
N ALA A 521 3.14 -16.64 -21.20
CA ALA A 521 3.01 -15.20 -21.08
C ALA A 521 3.75 -14.49 -22.21
N SER A 522 3.17 -13.43 -22.78
CA SER A 522 3.80 -12.63 -23.82
C SER A 522 3.58 -11.16 -23.56
N MET A 523 4.59 -10.33 -23.82
CA MET A 523 4.51 -8.87 -23.74
C MET A 523 5.25 -8.19 -24.89
N MET A 524 4.79 -7.00 -25.27
CA MET A 524 5.48 -6.11 -26.20
C MET A 524 5.93 -4.86 -25.43
N GLY A 525 7.23 -4.69 -25.27
CA GLY A 525 7.87 -3.58 -24.56
C GLY A 525 8.95 -2.91 -25.40
N TYR A 526 9.84 -2.17 -24.73
CA TYR A 526 11.04 -1.59 -25.33
C TYR A 526 10.76 -0.68 -26.53
N ARG A 527 9.73 0.17 -26.46
CA ARG A 527 9.41 1.10 -27.56
C ARG A 527 10.55 2.07 -27.87
N GLN A 528 11.41 2.36 -26.88
CA GLN A 528 12.65 3.11 -27.05
C GLN A 528 13.72 2.36 -27.87
N LEU A 529 13.55 1.06 -28.09
CA LEU A 529 14.39 0.19 -28.93
C LEU A 529 13.61 -0.37 -30.13
N SER A 530 12.64 0.38 -30.67
CA SER A 530 11.79 0.00 -31.81
C SER A 530 10.80 -1.15 -31.56
N GLY A 531 10.57 -1.54 -30.30
CA GLY A 531 9.58 -2.55 -29.93
C GLY A 531 10.13 -3.98 -29.98
N ILE A 532 10.07 -4.66 -28.84
CA ILE A 532 10.57 -6.03 -28.66
C ILE A 532 9.45 -6.85 -28.04
N LYS A 533 9.15 -8.00 -28.64
CA LYS A 533 8.20 -8.98 -28.10
C LYS A 533 8.97 -10.04 -27.34
N MET A 534 8.54 -10.34 -26.14
CA MET A 534 9.09 -11.40 -25.30
C MET A 534 7.97 -12.35 -24.92
N THR A 535 8.22 -13.65 -25.06
CA THR A 535 7.33 -14.72 -24.64
C THR A 535 8.06 -15.59 -23.62
N ARG A 536 7.45 -15.83 -22.46
CA ARG A 536 7.92 -16.73 -21.41
C ARG A 536 6.94 -17.87 -21.26
N THR A 537 7.44 -19.10 -21.33
CA THR A 537 6.68 -20.32 -21.06
C THR A 537 7.25 -21.00 -19.84
N VAL A 538 6.49 -21.04 -18.75
CA VAL A 538 6.85 -21.77 -17.51
C VAL A 538 6.09 -23.08 -17.51
N LYS A 539 6.77 -24.21 -17.32
CA LYS A 539 6.17 -25.56 -17.30
C LYS A 539 6.74 -26.38 -16.16
N LYS A 540 5.91 -27.22 -15.56
CA LYS A 540 6.32 -28.20 -14.56
C LYS A 540 5.41 -29.43 -14.56
N LYS A 541 5.89 -30.53 -13.97
CA LYS A 541 5.00 -31.60 -13.51
C LYS A 541 4.30 -31.12 -12.24
N LYS A 542 3.03 -31.49 -12.06
CA LYS A 542 2.31 -31.15 -10.82
C LYS A 542 3.06 -31.68 -9.60
N LEU A 543 3.06 -30.91 -8.51
CA LEU A 543 3.74 -31.16 -7.24
C LEU A 543 5.27 -31.29 -7.31
N ALA A 544 5.88 -31.24 -8.50
CA ALA A 544 7.33 -31.26 -8.63
C ALA A 544 7.93 -29.88 -8.29
N THR A 545 9.11 -29.88 -7.69
CA THR A 545 9.88 -28.68 -7.36
C THR A 545 10.94 -28.38 -8.43
N GLN A 546 10.59 -28.69 -9.68
CA GLN A 546 11.39 -28.43 -10.86
C GLN A 546 10.54 -27.72 -11.91
N TRP A 547 11.05 -26.59 -12.42
CA TRP A 547 10.42 -25.77 -13.44
C TRP A 547 11.31 -25.69 -14.68
N SER A 548 10.70 -25.78 -15.87
CA SER A 548 11.30 -25.46 -17.16
C SER A 548 10.74 -24.11 -17.62
N ILE A 549 11.63 -23.18 -17.95
CA ILE A 549 11.32 -21.82 -18.37
C ILE A 549 11.92 -21.62 -19.75
N GLN A 550 11.07 -21.40 -20.73
CA GLN A 550 11.46 -21.10 -22.10
C GLN A 550 11.15 -19.64 -22.39
N ASP A 551 12.18 -18.82 -22.57
CA ASP A 551 12.05 -17.44 -23.00
C ASP A 551 12.37 -17.33 -24.49
N PHE A 552 11.52 -16.64 -25.25
CA PHE A 552 11.72 -16.34 -26.67
C PHE A 552 11.56 -14.84 -26.93
N ILE A 553 12.52 -14.25 -27.64
CA ILE A 553 12.61 -12.81 -27.86
C ILE A 553 12.65 -12.51 -29.37
N GLU A 554 11.70 -11.72 -29.83
CA GLU A 554 11.62 -11.29 -31.22
C GLU A 554 12.19 -9.86 -31.36
N ASN A 555 12.81 -9.57 -32.50
CA ASN A 555 13.39 -8.25 -32.83
C ASN A 555 14.54 -7.80 -31.92
N THR A 556 15.37 -8.72 -31.43
CA THR A 556 16.58 -8.37 -30.66
C THR A 556 17.56 -7.53 -31.48
N GLN A 557 17.66 -7.79 -32.79
CA GLN A 557 18.64 -7.19 -33.71
C GLN A 557 20.09 -7.38 -33.22
N GLY A 558 20.40 -8.58 -32.70
CA GLY A 558 21.74 -8.93 -32.20
C GLY A 558 22.14 -8.26 -30.89
N ARG A 559 21.24 -7.52 -30.25
CA ARG A 559 21.47 -6.91 -28.93
C ARG A 559 21.60 -7.99 -27.85
N THR A 560 22.44 -7.74 -26.85
CA THR A 560 22.59 -8.65 -25.71
C THR A 560 21.29 -8.72 -24.91
N VAL A 561 20.79 -9.93 -24.74
CA VAL A 561 19.70 -10.26 -23.84
C VAL A 561 20.30 -10.75 -22.52
N ARG A 562 19.76 -10.29 -21.38
CA ARG A 562 20.15 -10.78 -20.06
C ARG A 562 18.92 -11.28 -19.32
N GLN A 563 18.94 -12.53 -18.89
CA GLN A 563 17.93 -13.17 -18.05
C GLN A 563 18.39 -13.09 -16.58
N HIS A 564 17.55 -12.54 -15.71
CA HIS A 564 17.87 -12.26 -14.30
C HIS A 564 17.10 -13.19 -13.37
N TRP A 565 17.77 -13.66 -12.31
CA TRP A 565 17.19 -14.47 -11.25
C TRP A 565 17.68 -14.01 -9.87
N HIS A 566 16.75 -13.66 -8.99
CA HIS A 566 16.96 -13.21 -7.61
C HIS A 566 16.49 -14.31 -6.67
N ILE A 567 17.43 -14.84 -5.90
CA ILE A 567 17.18 -15.97 -5.01
C ILE A 567 17.20 -15.47 -3.57
N ASN A 568 16.29 -15.99 -2.75
CA ASN A 568 16.31 -15.74 -1.31
C ASN A 568 17.63 -16.26 -0.69
N PRO A 569 18.48 -15.38 -0.13
CA PRO A 569 19.79 -15.77 0.39
C PRO A 569 19.74 -16.87 1.45
N LYS A 570 18.65 -16.94 2.23
CA LYS A 570 18.47 -17.93 3.31
C LYS A 570 18.32 -19.37 2.81
N VAL A 571 17.98 -19.55 1.53
CA VAL A 571 17.76 -20.87 0.91
C VAL A 571 18.50 -21.00 -0.42
N SER A 572 19.49 -20.15 -0.67
CA SER A 572 20.22 -20.10 -1.94
C SER A 572 20.95 -21.42 -2.25
N ASN A 573 21.45 -22.10 -1.23
CA ASN A 573 22.07 -23.43 -1.31
C ASN A 573 21.12 -24.55 -1.75
N ARG A 574 19.80 -24.31 -1.72
CA ARG A 574 18.76 -25.27 -2.13
C ARG A 574 18.25 -25.02 -3.55
N VAL A 575 18.73 -23.99 -4.23
CA VAL A 575 18.28 -23.61 -5.58
C VAL A 575 19.39 -23.87 -6.58
N THR A 576 19.08 -24.59 -7.65
CA THR A 576 19.97 -24.74 -8.81
C THR A 576 19.29 -24.19 -10.04
N ILE A 577 19.98 -23.32 -10.78
CA ILE A 577 19.51 -22.74 -12.03
C ILE A 577 20.54 -22.99 -13.12
N THR A 578 20.12 -23.64 -14.20
CA THR A 578 20.94 -23.84 -15.41
C THR A 578 20.20 -23.28 -16.61
N SER A 579 20.88 -22.60 -17.53
CA SER A 579 20.27 -22.05 -18.73
C SER A 579 21.07 -22.38 -19.98
N ARG A 580 20.39 -22.66 -21.08
CA ARG A 580 20.96 -22.87 -22.41
C ARG A 580 20.46 -21.84 -23.41
N ASP A 581 21.22 -21.59 -24.47
CA ASP A 581 20.80 -20.75 -25.60
C ASP A 581 19.95 -21.53 -26.63
N GLU A 582 19.56 -20.86 -27.72
CA GLU A 582 18.80 -21.49 -28.82
C GLU A 582 19.49 -22.68 -29.51
N ASN A 583 20.80 -22.84 -29.36
CA ASN A 583 21.57 -23.94 -29.94
C ASN A 583 21.79 -25.08 -28.91
N GLY A 584 21.23 -24.95 -27.71
CA GLY A 584 21.41 -25.92 -26.62
C GLY A 584 22.75 -25.79 -25.90
N ILE A 585 23.52 -24.71 -26.14
CA ILE A 585 24.79 -24.47 -25.47
C ILE A 585 24.52 -23.92 -24.07
N GLU A 586 25.14 -24.53 -23.06
CA GLU A 586 25.02 -24.09 -21.67
C GLU A 586 25.68 -22.72 -21.47
N LEU A 587 24.90 -21.79 -20.91
CA LEU A 587 25.33 -20.43 -20.62
C LEU A 587 25.99 -20.38 -19.24
N LYS A 588 27.18 -19.78 -19.18
CA LYS A 588 27.88 -19.56 -17.91
C LYS A 588 27.11 -18.56 -17.03
N PRO A 589 26.76 -18.90 -15.78
CA PRO A 589 26.11 -17.96 -14.88
C PRO A 589 27.08 -16.83 -14.45
N GLU A 590 26.61 -15.59 -14.52
CA GLU A 590 27.24 -14.43 -13.90
C GLU A 590 26.59 -14.18 -12.53
N TYR A 591 27.35 -14.34 -11.45
CA TYR A 591 26.91 -13.99 -10.11
C TYR A 591 27.21 -12.53 -9.82
N SER A 592 26.24 -11.80 -9.31
CA SER A 592 26.40 -10.38 -9.02
C SER A 592 25.72 -10.01 -7.70
N ASN A 593 26.24 -8.98 -7.04
CA ASN A 593 25.62 -8.40 -5.86
C ASN A 593 24.31 -7.70 -6.25
N SER A 594 23.28 -7.88 -5.44
CA SER A 594 21.96 -7.31 -5.58
C SER A 594 21.50 -6.75 -4.24
N TRP A 595 20.30 -6.16 -4.23
CA TRP A 595 19.65 -5.68 -3.02
C TRP A 595 18.21 -6.18 -3.00
N HIS A 596 17.78 -6.67 -1.84
CA HIS A 596 16.40 -6.98 -1.55
C HIS A 596 15.89 -6.03 -0.47
N SER A 597 14.60 -5.69 -0.52
CA SER A 597 13.95 -4.80 0.43
C SER A 597 12.57 -5.34 0.79
N SER A 598 12.53 -6.13 1.86
CA SER A 598 11.25 -6.58 2.43
C SER A 598 10.48 -5.45 3.11
N TYR A 599 11.21 -4.51 3.76
CA TYR A 599 10.69 -3.43 4.58
C TYR A 599 11.06 -2.07 4.00
N TYR A 600 10.15 -1.09 4.11
CA TYR A 600 10.39 0.25 3.61
C TYR A 600 11.61 0.87 4.30
N GLY A 601 12.48 1.46 3.50
CA GLY A 601 13.71 2.09 3.97
C GLY A 601 14.80 1.15 4.47
N VAL A 602 14.60 -0.17 4.39
CA VAL A 602 15.60 -1.20 4.71
C VAL A 602 15.98 -1.92 3.43
N LYS A 603 17.28 -2.13 3.22
CA LYS A 603 17.79 -2.98 2.15
C LYS A 603 18.79 -3.97 2.72
N GLU A 604 18.75 -5.17 2.19
CA GLU A 604 19.59 -6.29 2.60
C GLU A 604 20.43 -6.73 1.40
N PRO A 605 21.73 -7.08 1.60
CA PRO A 605 22.52 -7.69 0.56
C PRO A 605 21.83 -8.95 0.02
N ALA A 606 21.73 -9.05 -1.29
CA ALA A 606 21.20 -10.21 -1.98
C ALA A 606 22.13 -10.63 -3.12
N THR A 607 21.88 -11.79 -3.70
CA THR A 607 22.62 -12.30 -4.86
C THR A 607 21.67 -12.47 -6.03
N GLN A 608 22.14 -12.09 -7.21
CA GLN A 608 21.46 -12.36 -8.47
C GLN A 608 22.33 -13.25 -9.36
N ILE A 609 21.67 -14.12 -10.12
CA ILE A 609 22.26 -14.90 -11.20
C ILE A 609 21.80 -14.30 -12.53
N ILE A 610 22.74 -14.07 -13.43
CA ILE A 610 22.47 -13.52 -14.75
C ILE A 610 22.99 -14.47 -15.83
N PHE A 611 22.14 -14.82 -16.78
CA PHE A 611 22.54 -15.49 -18.02
C PHE A 611 22.44 -14.50 -19.17
N SER A 612 23.44 -14.45 -20.06
CA SER A 612 23.49 -13.47 -21.15
C SER A 612 23.99 -14.08 -22.44
N HIS A 613 23.36 -13.72 -23.56
CA HIS A 613 23.86 -14.01 -24.91
C HIS A 613 23.22 -13.02 -25.92
N THR A 614 23.60 -13.10 -27.20
CA THR A 614 23.09 -12.24 -28.29
C THR A 614 21.99 -12.89 -29.13
N GLY A 615 21.62 -14.11 -28.77
CA GLY A 615 20.58 -14.87 -29.45
C GLY A 615 19.17 -14.42 -29.04
N ARG A 616 18.20 -15.30 -29.29
CA ARG A 616 16.77 -15.03 -29.16
C ARG A 616 16.03 -15.99 -28.23
N ALA A 617 16.67 -17.01 -27.67
CA ALA A 617 16.00 -17.92 -26.74
C ALA A 617 16.85 -18.36 -25.55
N PHE A 618 16.18 -18.54 -24.40
CA PHE A 618 16.73 -19.21 -23.23
C PHE A 618 15.88 -20.45 -22.93
N ASP A 619 16.53 -21.58 -22.64
CA ASP A 619 15.91 -22.75 -22.02
C ASP A 619 16.52 -22.95 -20.64
N THR A 620 15.76 -22.61 -19.61
CA THR A 620 16.22 -22.56 -18.22
C THR A 620 15.52 -23.63 -17.39
N THR A 621 16.28 -24.36 -16.59
CA THR A 621 15.74 -25.27 -15.57
C THR A 621 16.03 -24.70 -14.20
N ILE A 622 15.00 -24.61 -13.37
CA ILE A 622 15.10 -24.22 -11.95
C ILE A 622 14.70 -25.44 -11.13
N ASN A 623 15.56 -25.87 -10.24
CA ASN A 623 15.32 -26.98 -9.33
C ASN A 623 15.45 -26.51 -7.88
N ILE A 624 14.48 -26.85 -7.05
CA ILE A 624 14.52 -26.59 -5.60
C ILE A 624 14.56 -27.92 -4.86
N ASN A 625 15.61 -28.09 -4.06
CA ASN A 625 15.82 -29.25 -3.21
C ASN A 625 15.24 -29.00 -1.82
N HIS A 626 14.20 -29.75 -1.44
CA HIS A 626 13.53 -29.66 -0.14
C HIS A 626 14.01 -30.71 0.87
N SER A 627 15.29 -31.12 0.76
CA SER A 627 15.91 -32.02 1.75
C SER A 627 16.55 -31.24 2.89
#